data_AF-A0A2G2Z2P3-F1
#
_entry.id   AF-A0A2G2Z2P3-F1
#
_cell.length_a   1.000
_cell.length_b   1.000
_cell.length_c   1.000
_cell.angle_alpha   90.00
_cell.angle_beta   90.00
_cell.angle_gamma   90.00
#
_symmetry.space_group_name_H-M   'P 1'
#
loop_
_entity.id
_entity.type
_entity.pdbx_description
1 polymer ?
#
loop_
_entity_poly.entity_id
_entity_poly.type
_entity_poly.pdbx_seq_one_letter_code
_entity_poly.pdbx_strand_id
1 'polypeptide(L)'
;MSFTLSVARDLGIPQVFFWTTSVCGLLGYMHYHNLVEKGYTPLKDESYLTNGYLEKTLDWIPGMKDIHLRDLPGFIRTANPDDYMIKYLL
;
A
#
# COMPACT_ATOMS: atom_id res chain seq x y z
N MET A 1 -2.90 -5.39 -14.27
CA MET A 1 -3.49 -6.31 -13.27
C MET A 1 -2.53 -7.46 -13.03
N SER A 2 -2.31 -7.89 -11.79
CA SER A 2 -1.31 -8.92 -11.46
C SER A 2 -1.57 -10.27 -12.14
N PHE A 3 -2.84 -10.67 -12.33
CA PHE A 3 -3.21 -11.96 -12.92
C PHE A 3 -2.64 -12.19 -14.34
N THR A 4 -2.39 -11.13 -15.12
CA THR A 4 -1.86 -11.25 -16.48
C THR A 4 -0.45 -11.83 -16.51
N LEU A 5 0.29 -11.77 -15.39
CA LEU A 5 1.60 -12.41 -15.27
C LEU A 5 1.51 -13.93 -15.37
N SER A 6 0.49 -14.54 -14.74
CA SER A 6 0.27 -15.99 -14.84
C SER A 6 -0.09 -16.36 -16.29
N VAL A 7 -1.02 -15.61 -16.89
CA VAL A 7 -1.44 -15.85 -18.28
C VAL A 7 -0.27 -15.74 -19.26
N ALA A 8 0.59 -14.73 -19.11
CA ALA A 8 1.76 -14.57 -19.97
C ALA A 8 2.75 -15.73 -19.83
N ARG A 9 2.94 -16.24 -18.60
CA ARG A 9 3.76 -17.43 -18.34
C ARG A 9 3.16 -18.67 -19.01
N ASP A 10 1.87 -18.90 -18.87
CA ASP A 10 1.17 -20.06 -19.45
C ASP A 10 1.23 -20.06 -20.98
N LEU A 11 1.20 -18.86 -21.58
CA LEU A 11 1.30 -18.67 -23.03
C LEU A 11 2.75 -18.57 -23.55
N GLY A 12 3.75 -18.51 -22.67
CA GLY A 12 5.15 -18.35 -23.04
C GLY A 12 5.48 -17.02 -23.72
N ILE A 13 4.71 -15.96 -23.45
CA ILE A 13 4.89 -14.64 -24.08
C ILE A 13 5.52 -13.63 -23.11
N PRO A 14 6.31 -12.65 -23.61
CA PRO A 14 6.80 -11.55 -22.80
C PRO A 14 5.65 -10.70 -22.24
N GLN A 15 5.86 -10.13 -21.04
CA GLN A 15 4.90 -9.23 -20.41
C GLN A 15 5.61 -8.01 -19.82
N VAL A 16 4.98 -6.85 -19.97
CA VAL A 16 5.41 -5.58 -19.36
C VAL A 16 4.29 -5.06 -18.48
N PHE A 17 4.61 -4.74 -17.24
CA PHE A 17 3.68 -4.09 -16.33
C PHE A 17 3.69 -2.59 -16.54
N PHE A 18 2.57 -2.05 -17.00
CA PHE A 18 2.36 -0.61 -17.03
C PHE A 18 1.64 -0.17 -15.76
N TRP A 19 2.30 0.68 -14.98
CA TRP A 19 1.75 1.30 -13.79
C TRP A 19 1.31 2.72 -14.10
N THR A 20 0.01 3.01 -13.99
CA THR A 20 -0.56 4.30 -14.40
C THR A 20 -0.39 5.39 -13.35
N THR A 21 -0.12 5.03 -12.09
CA THR A 21 0.05 5.99 -10.99
C THR A 21 1.47 6.56 -10.97
N SER A 22 1.66 7.65 -10.23
CA SER A 22 2.98 8.24 -9.99
C SER A 22 3.94 7.28 -9.29
N VAL A 23 5.24 7.59 -9.38
CA VAL A 23 6.30 6.82 -8.70
C VAL A 23 6.11 6.80 -7.18
N CYS A 24 5.70 7.90 -6.56
CA CYS A 24 5.44 7.93 -5.12
C CYS A 24 4.22 7.05 -4.74
N GLY A 25 3.20 6.99 -5.60
CA GLY A 25 2.09 6.07 -5.44
C GLY A 25 2.56 4.61 -5.51
N LEU A 26 3.38 4.27 -6.52
CA LEU A 26 3.98 2.94 -6.66
C LEU A 26 4.77 2.53 -5.41
N LEU A 27 5.69 3.39 -4.93
CA LEU A 27 6.46 3.12 -3.71
C LEU A 27 5.56 2.95 -2.49
N GLY A 28 4.49 3.75 -2.39
CA GLY A 28 3.48 3.61 -1.34
C GLY A 28 2.87 2.20 -1.31
N TYR A 29 2.44 1.68 -2.47
CA TYR A 29 1.92 0.30 -2.57
C TYR A 29 2.99 -0.76 -2.29
N MET A 30 4.21 -0.57 -2.77
CA MET A 30 5.32 -1.52 -2.54
C MET A 30 5.65 -1.72 -1.05
N HIS A 31 5.32 -0.76 -0.19
CA HIS A 31 5.56 -0.81 1.25
C HIS A 31 4.33 -1.19 2.10
N TYR A 32 3.22 -1.62 1.48
CA TYR A 32 2.04 -2.07 2.22
C TYR A 32 2.35 -3.21 3.20
N HIS A 33 3.14 -4.19 2.79
CA HIS A 33 3.53 -5.29 3.66
C HIS A 33 4.29 -4.79 4.90
N ASN A 34 5.23 -3.87 4.71
CA ASN A 34 6.00 -3.30 5.82
C ASN A 34 5.13 -2.46 6.76
N LEU A 35 4.08 -1.79 6.27
CA LEU A 35 3.14 -1.06 7.11
C LEU A 35 2.37 -2.01 8.03
N VAL A 36 1.99 -3.19 7.54
CA VAL A 36 1.35 -4.25 8.34
C VAL A 36 2.32 -4.81 9.37
N GLU A 37 3.52 -5.22 8.95
CA GLU A 37 4.55 -5.77 9.85
C GLU A 37 4.93 -4.80 10.98
N LYS A 38 4.97 -3.50 10.68
CA LYS A 38 5.28 -2.45 11.66
C LYS A 38 4.06 -1.98 12.47
N GLY A 39 2.87 -2.53 12.22
CA GLY A 39 1.66 -2.25 12.98
C GLY A 39 1.03 -0.87 12.73
N TYR A 40 1.21 -0.31 11.53
CA TYR A 40 0.53 0.93 11.11
C TYR A 40 -0.90 0.67 10.60
N THR A 41 -1.17 -0.53 10.10
CA THR A 41 -2.48 -0.96 9.60
C THR A 41 -2.67 -2.46 9.90
N PRO A 42 -3.89 -2.94 10.21
CA PRO A 42 -5.13 -2.18 10.38
C PRO A 42 -5.06 -1.21 11.57
N LEU A 43 -5.83 -0.13 11.50
CA LEU A 43 -6.02 0.80 12.60
C LEU A 43 -6.74 0.10 13.76
N LYS A 44 -6.56 0.60 14.99
CA LYS A 44 -7.26 0.02 16.15
C LYS A 44 -8.78 0.22 16.08
N ASP A 45 -9.19 1.40 15.61
CA ASP A 45 -10.57 1.82 15.46
C ASP A 45 -10.65 3.06 14.55
N GLU A 46 -11.86 3.49 14.19
CA GLU A 46 -12.07 4.62 13.28
C GLU A 46 -11.63 5.98 13.83
N SER A 47 -11.43 6.13 15.15
CA SER A 47 -10.94 7.40 15.72
C SER A 47 -9.54 7.76 15.22
N TYR A 48 -8.76 6.76 14.78
CA TYR A 48 -7.45 6.94 14.19
C TYR A 48 -7.46 7.71 12.87
N LEU A 49 -8.62 7.86 12.23
CA LEU A 49 -8.79 8.68 11.03
C LEU A 49 -8.80 10.18 11.32
N THR A 50 -9.12 10.59 12.57
CA THR A 50 -9.31 12.00 12.94
C THR A 50 -8.46 12.44 14.13
N ASN A 51 -7.90 11.52 14.92
CA ASN A 51 -7.12 11.81 16.13
C ASN A 51 -5.67 12.25 15.86
N GLY A 52 -5.29 12.49 14.61
CA GLY A 52 -3.94 12.88 14.21
C GLY A 52 -2.95 11.71 14.02
N TYR A 53 -3.35 10.45 14.23
CA TYR A 53 -2.46 9.30 14.01
C TYR A 53 -1.90 9.24 12.58
N LEU A 54 -2.70 9.63 11.58
CA LEU A 54 -2.27 9.65 10.19
C LEU A 54 -1.21 10.73 9.88
N GLU A 55 -0.99 11.68 10.79
CA GLU A 55 0.09 12.69 10.72
C GLU A 55 1.45 12.12 11.15
N LYS A 56 1.54 10.81 11.44
CA LYS A 56 2.82 10.18 11.77
C LYS A 56 3.73 10.15 10.54
N THR A 57 4.91 10.76 10.66
CA THR A 57 5.95 10.73 9.65
C THR A 57 6.53 9.32 9.49
N LEU A 58 6.81 8.91 8.25
CA LEU A 58 7.45 7.64 7.91
C LEU A 58 8.88 7.91 7.42
N ASP A 59 9.84 7.78 8.34
CA ASP A 59 11.27 8.04 8.11
C ASP A 59 12.05 6.85 7.52
N TRP A 60 11.43 5.68 7.45
CA TRP A 60 12.07 4.42 7.07
C TRP A 60 11.88 4.04 5.59
N ILE A 61 11.10 4.79 4.80
CA ILE A 61 10.88 4.51 3.38
C ILE A 61 11.95 5.23 2.54
N PRO A 62 12.89 4.52 1.90
CA PRO A 62 13.92 5.15 1.09
C PRO A 62 13.31 5.94 -0.07
N GLY A 63 13.75 7.18 -0.26
CA GLY A 63 13.30 8.04 -1.36
C GLY A 63 11.99 8.79 -1.11
N MET A 64 11.30 8.56 0.01
CA MET A 64 10.10 9.30 0.40
C MET A 64 10.38 10.13 1.66
N LYS A 65 10.94 11.33 1.50
CA LYS A 65 11.24 12.23 2.62
C LYS A 65 9.98 12.95 3.09
N ASP A 66 9.88 13.15 4.41
CA ASP A 66 8.84 13.97 5.06
C ASP A 66 7.40 13.55 4.75
N ILE A 67 7.19 12.28 4.39
CA ILE A 67 5.86 11.74 4.14
C ILE A 67 5.17 11.33 5.44
N HIS A 68 3.87 11.53 5.49
CA HIS A 68 3.01 11.08 6.57
C HIS A 68 2.25 9.83 6.15
N LEU A 69 1.73 9.08 7.12
CA LEU A 69 0.87 7.93 6.84
C LEU A 69 -0.36 8.31 6.00
N ARG A 70 -0.91 9.52 6.18
CA ARG A 70 -2.00 10.06 5.35
C ARG A 70 -1.62 10.34 3.88
N ASP A 71 -0.34 10.36 3.54
CA ASP A 71 0.11 10.67 2.18
C ASP A 71 0.19 9.39 1.32
N LEU A 72 0.19 8.22 1.96
CA LEU A 72 0.18 6.91 1.29
C LEU A 72 -1.21 6.56 0.71
N PRO A 73 -1.31 5.66 -0.28
CA PRO A 73 -2.60 5.33 -0.89
C PRO A 73 -3.60 4.82 0.16
N GLY A 74 -4.86 5.25 0.04
CA GLY A 74 -5.83 5.24 1.15
C GLY A 74 -6.33 3.88 1.64
N PHE A 75 -6.10 2.78 0.91
CA PHE A 75 -6.60 1.46 1.30
C PHE A 75 -6.06 0.95 2.65
N ILE A 76 -4.91 1.46 3.10
CA ILE A 76 -4.34 1.14 4.43
C ILE A 76 -5.09 1.79 5.60
N ARG A 77 -5.98 2.76 5.33
CA ARG A 77 -6.65 3.57 6.37
C ARG A 77 -7.95 2.90 6.81
N THR A 78 -7.84 1.65 7.25
CA THR A 78 -8.97 0.81 7.61
C THR A 78 -8.74 0.23 9.00
N ALA A 79 -9.79 0.17 9.82
CA ALA A 79 -9.79 -0.56 11.08
C ALA A 79 -10.25 -2.02 10.89
N ASN A 80 -10.65 -2.39 9.67
CA ASN A 80 -11.08 -3.75 9.36
C ASN A 80 -9.84 -4.64 9.09
N PRO A 81 -9.52 -5.62 9.95
CA PRO A 81 -8.41 -6.54 9.69
C PRO A 81 -8.66 -7.44 8.47
N ASP A 82 -9.91 -7.57 8.04
CA ASP A 82 -10.33 -8.38 6.90
C ASP A 82 -10.58 -7.55 5.63
N ASP A 83 -10.08 -6.31 5.57
CA ASP A 83 -10.28 -5.41 4.44
C ASP A 83 -9.85 -6.07 3.12
N TYR A 84 -10.82 -6.19 2.20
CA TYR A 84 -10.62 -6.85 0.92
C TYR A 84 -9.51 -6.20 0.10
N MET A 85 -9.41 -4.87 0.11
CA MET A 85 -8.42 -4.16 -0.70
C MET A 85 -7.01 -4.37 -0.18
N ILE A 86 -6.82 -4.43 1.14
CA ILE A 86 -5.52 -4.80 1.72
C ILE A 86 -5.16 -6.24 1.34
N LYS A 87 -6.08 -7.19 1.50
CA LYS A 87 -5.86 -8.60 1.14
C LYS A 87 -5.56 -8.82 -0.34
N TYR A 88 -6.14 -8.00 -1.23
CA TYR A 88 -5.91 -8.10 -2.67
C TYR A 88 -4.55 -7.50 -3.08
N LEU A 89 -4.04 -6.51 -2.33
CA LEU A 89 -2.81 -5.79 -2.64
C LEU A 89 -1.55 -6.38 -1.97
N LEU A 90 -1.71 -7.20 -0.93
CA LEU A 90 -0.65 -7.96 -0.26
C LEU A 90 -0.51 -9.37 -0.85
#